data_AF-J9DM13-F1
#
_entry.id   AF-J9DM13-F1
#
_cell.length_a   1.000
_cell.length_b   1.000
_cell.length_c   1.000
_cell.angle_alpha   90.00
_cell.angle_beta   90.00
_cell.angle_gamma   90.00
#
_symmetry.space_group_name_H-M   'P 1'
#
loop_
_entity.id
_entity.type
_entity.pdbx_description
1 polymer ?
#
loop_
_entity_poly.entity_id
_entity_poly.type
_entity_poly.pdbx_seq_one_letter_code
_entity_poly.pdbx_strand_id
1 'polypeptide(L)'
;MSARKHLNLDSRIAISRVEQISPFPYDLIEKECLKYSKAELIWAQEEHKNMGAWGFVHPRLGALIAKQGRLLKYAGRKPSASAATGNKYTHYVELKSLLADALHARKADLDEFIGG
;
A
#
# COMPACT_ATOMS: atom_id res chain seq x y z
N MET A 1 7.09 -13.55 -10.35
CA MET A 1 7.96 -13.02 -9.26
C MET A 1 7.24 -11.83 -8.63
N SER A 2 7.40 -11.48 -7.35
CA SER A 2 6.80 -10.24 -6.81
C SER A 2 7.75 -9.05 -7.01
N ALA A 3 7.22 -7.84 -7.17
CA ALA A 3 8.03 -6.62 -7.35
C ALA A 3 9.06 -6.43 -6.22
N ARG A 4 8.66 -6.72 -4.96
CA ARG A 4 9.57 -6.68 -3.80
C ARG A 4 10.78 -7.62 -3.97
N LYS A 5 10.54 -8.84 -4.46
CA LYS A 5 11.59 -9.85 -4.67
C LYS A 5 12.47 -9.51 -5.87
N HIS A 6 11.87 -8.99 -6.96
CA HIS A 6 12.61 -8.49 -8.11
C HIS A 6 13.63 -7.40 -7.72
N LEU A 7 13.25 -6.53 -6.78
CA LEU A 7 14.11 -5.47 -6.26
C LEU A 7 15.00 -5.88 -5.07
N ASN A 8 15.01 -7.16 -4.67
CA ASN A 8 15.73 -7.68 -3.50
C ASN A 8 15.44 -6.92 -2.18
N LEU A 9 14.19 -6.48 -1.98
CA LEU A 9 13.77 -5.68 -0.83
C LEU A 9 13.24 -6.52 0.35
N ASP A 10 13.40 -7.85 0.31
CA ASP A 10 12.82 -8.77 1.31
C ASP A 10 13.29 -8.49 2.75
N SER A 11 14.51 -8.00 2.94
CA SER A 11 15.08 -7.64 4.24
C SER A 11 14.74 -6.21 4.70
N ARG A 12 14.16 -5.39 3.81
CA ARG A 12 13.89 -3.96 4.03
C ARG A 12 12.41 -3.66 4.18
N ILE A 13 11.55 -4.42 3.50
CA ILE A 13 10.11 -4.17 3.43
C ILE A 13 9.36 -5.43 3.84
N ALA A 14 8.57 -5.32 4.91
CA ALA A 14 7.59 -6.33 5.28
C ALA A 14 6.24 -6.01 4.62
N ILE A 15 5.56 -7.04 4.11
CA ILE A 15 4.21 -6.91 3.56
C ILE A 15 3.27 -7.73 4.45
N SER A 16 2.27 -7.07 5.02
CA SER A 16 1.22 -7.70 5.83
C SER A 16 -0.13 -7.46 5.18
N ARG A 17 -0.99 -8.48 5.20
CA ARG A 17 -2.34 -8.39 4.63
C ARG A 17 -3.36 -8.22 5.74
N VAL A 18 -4.39 -7.43 5.48
CA VAL A 18 -5.56 -7.29 6.35
C VAL A 18 -6.72 -8.04 5.69
N GLU A 19 -6.89 -9.30 6.08
CA GLU A 19 -7.90 -10.19 5.49
C GLU A 19 -9.34 -9.83 5.91
N GLN A 20 -9.49 -9.19 7.07
CA GLN A 20 -10.78 -8.71 7.57
C GLN A 20 -10.74 -7.19 7.73
N ILE A 21 -11.47 -6.48 6.88
CA ILE A 21 -11.58 -5.02 6.98
C ILE A 21 -12.62 -4.64 8.03
N SER A 22 -13.77 -5.32 8.09
CA SER A 22 -14.85 -5.04 9.02
C SER A 22 -15.40 -6.30 9.69
N PRO A 23 -15.61 -6.31 11.01
CA PRO A 23 -15.23 -5.26 11.96
C PRO A 23 -13.70 -5.06 12.00
N PHE A 24 -13.25 -3.82 12.27
CA PHE A 24 -11.83 -3.47 12.18
C PHE A 24 -11.01 -4.20 13.27
N PRO A 25 -10.00 -5.01 12.90
CA PRO A 25 -9.32 -5.90 13.84
C PRO A 25 -8.17 -5.17 14.57
N TYR A 26 -8.51 -4.27 15.51
CA TYR A 26 -7.55 -3.44 16.24
C TYR A 26 -6.40 -4.24 16.87
N ASP A 27 -6.71 -5.29 17.63
CA ASP A 27 -5.73 -6.07 18.37
C ASP A 27 -4.71 -6.77 17.46
N LEU A 28 -5.18 -7.32 16.32
CA LEU A 28 -4.33 -8.00 15.35
C LEU A 28 -3.41 -7.01 14.63
N ILE A 29 -3.95 -5.86 14.24
CA ILE A 29 -3.17 -4.83 13.56
C ILE A 29 -2.13 -4.22 14.49
N GLU A 30 -2.49 -3.90 15.74
CA GLU A 30 -1.54 -3.37 16.72
C GLU A 30 -0.39 -4.34 16.96
N LYS A 31 -0.71 -5.62 17.20
CA LYS A 31 0.28 -6.67 17.39
C LYS A 31 1.24 -6.79 16.21
N GLU A 32 0.74 -6.68 14.98
CA GLU A 32 1.58 -6.74 13.79
C GLU A 32 2.46 -5.48 13.65
N CYS A 33 1.90 -4.29 13.87
CA CYS A 33 2.64 -3.02 13.83
C CYS A 33 3.76 -2.94 14.88
N LEU A 34 3.60 -3.59 16.03
CA LEU A 34 4.60 -3.64 17.10
C LEU A 34 5.83 -4.49 16.73
N LYS A 35 5.69 -5.50 15.86
CA LYS A 35 6.85 -6.26 15.33
C LYS A 35 7.84 -5.35 14.59
N TYR A 36 7.34 -4.24 14.05
CA TYR A 36 8.09 -3.26 13.26
C TYR A 36 7.89 -1.84 13.79
N SER A 37 8.11 -1.64 15.10
CA SER A 37 7.81 -0.37 15.80
C SER A 37 8.51 0.86 15.23
N LYS A 38 9.70 0.70 14.62
CA LYS A 38 10.48 1.78 14.00
C LYS A 38 10.24 1.95 12.50
N ALA A 39 9.44 1.08 11.88
CA ALA A 39 9.21 1.11 10.44
C ALA A 39 8.20 2.19 10.05
N GLU A 40 8.36 2.71 8.84
CA GLU A 40 7.31 3.49 8.19
C GLU A 40 6.12 2.59 7.83
N LEU A 41 4.90 3.10 7.98
CA LEU A 41 3.68 2.38 7.61
C LEU A 41 3.04 2.98 6.37
N ILE A 42 2.75 2.10 5.41
CA ILE A 42 2.10 2.44 4.15
C ILE A 42 0.90 1.52 3.99
N TRP A 43 -0.28 2.11 3.74
CA TRP A 43 -1.43 1.37 3.24
C TRP A 43 -1.36 1.33 1.71
N ALA A 44 -1.22 0.13 1.15
CA ALA A 44 -1.21 -0.09 -0.28
C ALA A 44 -2.55 -0.69 -0.76
N GLN A 45 -3.15 -0.12 -1.81
CA GLN A 45 -4.34 -0.68 -2.46
C GLN A 45 -4.39 -0.37 -3.96
N GLU A 46 -4.95 -1.28 -4.76
CA GLU A 46 -5.06 -1.10 -6.21
C GLU A 46 -6.17 -0.11 -6.59
N GLU A 47 -7.20 0.02 -5.77
CA GLU A 47 -8.32 0.92 -5.99
C GLU A 47 -7.92 2.39 -5.83
N HIS A 48 -8.72 3.29 -6.41
CA HIS A 48 -8.60 4.73 -6.20
C HIS A 48 -8.74 5.09 -4.72
N LYS A 49 -8.11 6.18 -4.29
CA LYS A 49 -8.10 6.63 -2.88
C LYS A 49 -9.48 6.88 -2.29
N ASN A 50 -10.44 7.29 -3.12
CA ASN A 50 -11.85 7.47 -2.74
C ASN A 50 -12.69 6.19 -2.86
N MET A 51 -12.05 5.07 -3.15
CA MET A 51 -12.62 3.73 -3.31
C MET A 51 -11.85 2.74 -2.43
N GLY A 52 -12.31 1.48 -2.42
CA GLY A 52 -11.67 0.42 -1.65
C GLY A 52 -11.74 0.67 -0.14
N ALA A 53 -10.74 0.17 0.57
CA ALA A 53 -10.74 0.15 2.03
C ALA A 53 -10.19 1.43 2.67
N TRP A 54 -9.48 2.28 1.93
CA TRP A 54 -8.77 3.44 2.48
C TRP A 54 -9.66 4.35 3.35
N GLY A 55 -10.86 4.71 2.88
CA GLY A 55 -11.77 5.56 3.64
C GLY A 55 -12.20 4.97 4.99
N PHE A 56 -12.29 3.63 5.07
CA PHE A 56 -12.62 2.91 6.30
C PHE A 56 -11.39 2.71 7.19
N VAL A 57 -10.26 2.33 6.62
CA VAL A 57 -9.03 1.96 7.35
C VAL A 57 -8.28 3.19 7.86
N HIS A 58 -8.14 4.24 7.05
CA HIS A 58 -7.33 5.41 7.35
C HIS A 58 -7.61 6.03 8.73
N PRO A 59 -8.85 6.41 9.09
CA PRO A 59 -9.10 7.01 10.40
C PRO A 59 -8.83 6.04 11.56
N ARG A 60 -9.08 4.74 11.37
CA ARG A 60 -8.94 3.71 12.42
C ARG A 60 -7.48 3.34 12.66
N LEU A 61 -6.77 3.01 11.59
CA LEU A 61 -5.34 2.69 11.65
C LEU A 61 -4.53 3.92 12.02
N GLY A 62 -4.85 5.09 11.45
CA GLY A 62 -4.20 6.36 11.77
C GLY A 62 -4.30 6.69 13.26
N ALA A 63 -5.49 6.58 13.86
CA ALA A 63 -5.66 6.82 15.30
C ALA A 63 -4.87 5.82 16.17
N LEU A 64 -4.80 4.56 15.75
CA LEU A 64 -4.04 3.52 16.45
C LEU A 64 -2.54 3.83 16.48
N ILE A 65 -1.95 4.15 15.33
CA ILE A 65 -0.50 4.36 15.21
C ILE A 65 -0.05 5.75 15.63
N ALA A 66 -0.94 6.75 15.61
CA ALA A 66 -0.65 8.09 16.11
C ALA A 66 -0.31 8.06 17.61
N LYS A 67 -0.93 7.15 18.38
CA LYS A 67 -0.57 6.88 19.79
C LYS A 67 0.88 6.41 19.94
N GLN A 68 1.47 5.85 18.89
CA GLN A 68 2.87 5.42 18.82
C GLN A 68 3.79 6.48 18.20
N GLY A 69 3.28 7.69 17.90
CA GLY A 69 4.04 8.78 17.27
C GLY A 69 4.36 8.55 15.78
N ARG A 70 3.60 7.68 15.10
CA ARG A 70 3.82 7.30 13.69
C ARG A 70 2.74 7.86 12.77
N LEU A 71 3.07 8.00 11.49
CA LEU A 71 2.15 8.44 10.43
C LEU A 71 1.84 7.31 9.45
N LEU A 72 0.61 7.28 8.94
CA LEU A 72 0.18 6.32 7.92
C LEU A 72 0.24 7.01 6.55
N LYS A 73 1.07 6.47 5.65
CA LYS A 73 1.10 6.92 4.25
C LYS A 73 0.17 6.07 3.39
N TYR A 74 -0.18 6.61 2.23
CA TYR A 74 -1.03 5.96 1.25
C TYR A 74 -0.24 5.68 -0.03
N ALA A 75 -0.34 4.45 -0.55
CA ALA A 75 0.13 4.07 -1.86
C ALA A 75 -1.04 3.43 -2.64
N GLY A 76 -1.44 4.05 -3.74
CA GLY A 76 -2.58 3.57 -4.52
C GLY A 76 -2.98 4.59 -5.55
N ARG A 77 -4.04 4.31 -6.32
CA ARG A 77 -4.44 5.24 -7.38
C ARG A 77 -5.00 6.54 -6.80
N LYS A 78 -4.81 7.64 -7.51
CA LYS A 78 -5.37 8.95 -7.15
C LYS A 78 -6.91 8.89 -7.14
N PRO A 79 -7.62 9.79 -6.45
CA PRO A 79 -9.08 9.82 -6.52
C PRO A 79 -9.58 9.90 -7.97
N SER A 80 -10.63 9.14 -8.29
CA SER A 80 -11.27 9.14 -9.61
C SER A 80 -12.79 8.99 -9.45
N ALA A 81 -13.55 9.61 -10.35
CA ALA A 81 -15.00 9.42 -10.42
C ALA A 81 -15.38 8.09 -11.10
N SER A 82 -14.50 7.55 -11.96
CA SER A 82 -14.69 6.24 -12.61
C SER A 82 -13.92 5.14 -11.87
N ALA A 83 -14.55 3.97 -11.72
CA ALA A 83 -13.96 2.82 -11.06
C ALA A 83 -12.74 2.25 -11.83
N ALA A 84 -12.68 2.40 -13.15
CA ALA A 84 -11.56 1.93 -13.96
C ALA A 84 -11.30 2.83 -15.18
N THR A 85 -10.04 3.05 -15.51
CA THR A 85 -9.59 3.54 -16.82
C THR A 85 -9.58 2.36 -17.79
N GLY A 86 -10.40 2.41 -18.84
CA GLY A 86 -10.52 1.33 -19.85
C GLY A 86 -9.29 1.13 -20.74
N ASN A 87 -8.16 1.79 -20.43
CA ASN A 87 -6.92 1.72 -21.20
C ASN A 87 -5.85 0.94 -20.43
N LYS A 88 -5.40 -0.17 -21.03
CA LYS A 88 -4.35 -1.04 -20.51
C LYS A 88 -3.03 -0.29 -20.22
N TYR A 89 -2.66 0.67 -21.05
CA TYR A 89 -1.46 1.49 -20.83
C TYR A 89 -1.57 2.33 -19.56
N THR A 90 -2.72 3.00 -19.37
CA THR A 90 -2.99 3.80 -18.16
C THR A 90 -2.94 2.93 -16.90
N HIS A 91 -3.53 1.73 -16.98
CA HIS A 91 -3.48 0.77 -15.87
C HIS A 91 -2.04 0.40 -15.48
N TYR A 92 -1.16 0.11 -16.44
CA TYR A 92 0.24 -0.20 -16.15
C TYR A 92 0.99 0.98 -15.54
N VAL A 93 0.76 2.20 -16.04
CA VAL A 93 1.34 3.42 -15.47
C VAL A 93 0.90 3.64 -14.02
N GLU A 94 -0.38 3.39 -13.72
CA GLU A 94 -0.95 3.48 -12.38
C GLU A 94 -0.37 2.42 -11.44
N LEU A 95 -0.31 1.16 -11.89
CA LEU A 95 0.29 0.05 -11.14
C LEU A 95 1.76 0.32 -10.83
N LYS A 96 2.51 0.83 -11.82
CA LYS A 96 3.91 1.23 -11.66
C LYS A 96 4.08 2.32 -10.61
N SER A 97 3.18 3.30 -10.59
CA SER A 97 3.21 4.36 -9.59
C SER A 97 2.91 3.81 -8.20
N LEU A 98 1.88 2.97 -8.07
CA LEU A 98 1.53 2.32 -6.81
C LEU A 98 2.71 1.53 -6.25
N LEU A 99 3.35 0.69 -7.07
CA LEU A 99 4.48 -0.13 -6.64
C LEU A 99 5.70 0.72 -6.26
N ALA A 100 5.98 1.77 -7.03
CA ALA A 100 7.05 2.71 -6.71
C ALA A 100 6.82 3.38 -5.34
N ASP A 101 5.60 3.87 -5.10
CA ASP A 101 5.22 4.54 -3.86
C ASP A 101 5.21 3.57 -2.66
N ALA A 102 4.72 2.34 -2.86
CA ALA A 102 4.65 1.32 -1.80
C ALA A 102 6.03 0.74 -1.42
N LEU A 103 6.95 0.65 -2.39
CA LEU A 103 8.26 0.03 -2.20
C LEU A 103 9.40 1.04 -2.05
N HIS A 104 9.11 2.36 -2.05
CA HIS A 104 10.13 3.42 -2.12
C HIS A 104 11.14 3.20 -3.26
N ALA A 105 10.65 2.73 -4.40
CA ALA A 105 11.45 2.39 -5.56
C ALA A 105 11.31 3.45 -6.66
N ARG A 106 12.30 3.55 -7.55
CA ARG A 106 12.16 4.40 -8.74
C ARG A 106 11.30 3.66 -9.75
N LYS A 107 10.49 4.40 -10.50
CA LYS A 107 9.71 3.82 -11.61
C LYS A 107 10.61 3.07 -12.60
N ALA A 108 11.79 3.61 -12.93
CA ALA A 108 12.73 2.95 -13.84
C ALA A 108 13.09 1.51 -13.43
N ASP A 109 13.16 1.24 -12.13
CA ASP A 109 13.51 -0.09 -11.59
C ASP A 109 12.36 -1.11 -11.72
N LEU A 110 11.18 -0.68 -12.17
CA LEU A 110 9.97 -1.49 -12.33
C LEU A 110 9.59 -1.70 -13.81
N ASP A 111 10.33 -1.13 -14.77
CA ASP A 111 10.02 -1.27 -16.19
C ASP A 111 10.08 -2.72 -16.67
N GLU A 112 11.15 -3.43 -16.30
CA GLU A 112 11.33 -4.86 -16.62
C GLU A 112 10.29 -5.76 -15.92
N PHE A 113 9.73 -5.29 -14.79
CA PHE A 113 8.73 -6.04 -14.04
C PHE A 113 7.32 -5.95 -14.64
N ILE A 114 6.94 -4.78 -15.16
CA ILE A 114 5.57 -4.51 -15.64
C ILE A 114 5.45 -4.72 -17.15
N GLY A 115 6.54 -4.52 -17.90
CA GLY A 115 6.56 -4.67 -19.36
C GLY A 115 6.84 -6.09 -19.86
N GLY A 116 7.11 -7.05 -18.96
CA GLY A 116 7.35 -8.46 -19.26
C GLY A 116 6.09 -9.30 -19.37
#